data_AF-A0A9D7QF22-F1
#
_entry.id   AF-A0A9D7QF22-F1
#
_cell.length_a   1.000
_cell.length_b   1.000
_cell.length_c   1.000
_cell.angle_alpha   90.00
_cell.angle_beta   90.00
_cell.angle_gamma   90.00
#
_symmetry.space_group_name_H-M   'P 1'
#
loop_
_entity.id
_entity.type
_entity.pdbx_description
1 polymer ?
#
loop_
_entity_poly.entity_id
_entity_poly.type
_entity_poly.pdbx_seq_one_letter_code
_entity_poly.pdbx_strand_id
1 'polypeptide(L)'
;MSIEFGWWNKDADNRKYQVIVNVHGGNIEWIRKQGHHAQWEPHVPDDEDRARLVYEADKRLPRRLITQKQFDEIKRLSENTGPGATTLGRKRAGPSSD
;
A
#
# COMPACT_ATOMS: atom_id res chain seq x y z
N MET A 1 12.48 -9.55 0.47
CA MET A 1 11.57 -9.65 -0.70
C MET A 1 10.46 -8.64 -0.47
N SER A 2 10.20 -7.78 -1.46
CA SER A 2 9.08 -6.85 -1.45
C SER A 2 8.04 -7.30 -2.47
N ILE A 3 6.76 -7.14 -2.14
CA ILE A 3 5.64 -7.45 -3.03
C ILE A 3 4.88 -6.16 -3.25
N GLU A 4 4.83 -5.71 -4.49
CA GLU A 4 4.09 -4.50 -4.88
C GLU A 4 2.75 -4.89 -5.51
N PHE A 5 1.70 -4.17 -5.12
CA PHE A 5 0.38 -4.21 -5.74
C PHE A 5 0.01 -2.81 -6.18
N GLY A 6 -0.68 -2.67 -7.31
CA GLY A 6 -1.15 -1.38 -7.76
C GLY A 6 -2.40 -1.46 -8.62
N TRP A 7 -3.27 -0.47 -8.46
CA TRP A 7 -4.50 -0.33 -9.23
C TRP A 7 -4.86 1.15 -9.39
N TRP A 8 -5.80 1.41 -10.28
CA TRP A 8 -6.41 2.72 -10.44
C TRP A 8 -7.72 2.77 -9.66
N ASN A 9 -7.91 3.84 -8.89
CA ASN A 9 -9.15 4.15 -8.20
C ASN A 9 -9.61 5.57 -8.59
N LYS A 10 -10.78 5.99 -8.12
CA LYS A 10 -11.32 7.34 -8.32
C LYS A 10 -11.68 7.96 -6.98
N ASP A 11 -11.46 9.26 -6.85
CA ASP A 11 -11.84 10.00 -5.64
C ASP A 11 -13.33 10.40 -5.69
N ALA A 12 -13.79 11.05 -4.63
CA ALA A 12 -15.18 11.55 -4.52
C ALA A 12 -15.54 12.52 -5.66
N ASP A 13 -14.55 13.22 -6.23
CA ASP A 13 -14.70 14.12 -7.38
C ASP A 13 -14.55 13.39 -8.73
N ASN A 14 -14.57 12.06 -8.73
CA ASN A 14 -14.46 11.18 -9.90
C ASN A 14 -13.11 11.33 -10.66
N ARG A 15 -12.08 11.89 -10.00
CA ARG A 15 -10.72 12.01 -10.55
C ARG A 15 -9.95 10.73 -10.28
N LYS A 16 -9.23 10.25 -11.29
CA LYS A 16 -8.44 9.03 -11.20
C LYS A 16 -7.18 9.27 -10.37
N TYR A 17 -6.89 8.35 -9.47
CA TYR A 17 -5.60 8.25 -8.80
C TYR A 17 -5.10 6.81 -8.83
N GLN A 18 -3.78 6.64 -8.80
CA GLN A 18 -3.16 5.33 -8.69
C GLN A 18 -2.90 5.04 -7.22
N VAL A 19 -3.26 3.84 -6.76
CA VAL A 19 -2.87 3.29 -5.45
C VAL A 19 -1.75 2.29 -5.68
N ILE A 20 -0.72 2.36 -4.83
CA ILE A 20 0.33 1.34 -4.73
C ILE A 20 0.43 0.89 -3.27
N VAL A 21 0.57 -0.43 -3.10
CA VAL A 21 0.79 -1.08 -1.82
C VAL A 21 2.11 -1.85 -1.88
N ASN A 22 3.01 -1.52 -0.96
CA ASN A 22 4.29 -2.18 -0.79
C ASN A 22 4.26 -3.05 0.46
N VAL A 23 4.45 -4.35 0.32
CA VAL A 23 4.53 -5.30 1.44
C VAL A 23 5.95 -5.82 1.56
N HIS A 24 6.60 -5.57 2.71
CA HIS A 24 7.97 -6.01 2.96
C HIS A 24 8.28 -6.17 4.45
N GLY A 25 8.95 -7.26 4.81
CA GLY A 25 9.50 -7.47 6.15
C GLY A 25 8.49 -7.26 7.29
N GLY A 26 7.27 -7.80 7.16
CA GLY A 26 6.20 -7.64 8.15
C GLY A 26 5.55 -6.25 8.19
N ASN A 27 5.85 -5.37 7.23
CA ASN A 27 5.24 -4.05 7.09
C ASN A 27 4.45 -3.93 5.79
N ILE A 28 3.51 -3.00 5.79
CA ILE A 28 2.73 -2.57 4.64
C ILE A 28 2.84 -1.05 4.53
N GLU A 29 3.01 -0.56 3.31
CA GLU A 29 3.04 0.87 2.98
C GLU A 29 2.03 1.14 1.87
N TRP A 30 1.12 2.08 2.13
CA TRP A 30 0.10 2.52 1.19
C TRP A 30 0.44 3.92 0.69
N ILE A 31 0.53 4.06 -0.63
CA ILE A 31 0.82 5.33 -1.28
C ILE A 31 -0.14 5.54 -2.45
N ARG A 32 -0.48 6.80 -2.72
CA ARG A 32 -1.29 7.16 -3.88
C ARG A 32 -0.64 8.28 -4.67
N LYS A 33 -1.04 8.42 -5.94
CA LYS A 33 -0.60 9.50 -6.81
C LYS A 33 -1.71 9.94 -7.76
N GLN A 34 -1.97 11.25 -7.81
CA GLN A 34 -3.00 11.83 -8.66
C GLN A 34 -2.41 12.31 -10.00
N GLY A 35 -2.45 11.44 -11.01
CA GLY A 35 -1.90 11.76 -12.34
C GLY A 35 -0.37 11.67 -12.43
N HIS A 36 0.17 11.77 -13.65
CA HIS A 36 1.58 11.43 -13.91
C HIS A 36 2.60 12.40 -13.27
N HIS A 37 2.25 13.68 -13.13
CA HIS A 37 3.16 14.73 -12.65
C HIS A 37 3.02 15.04 -11.16
N ALA A 38 2.08 14.42 -10.45
CA ALA A 38 1.95 14.59 -9.01
C ALA A 38 3.02 13.79 -8.24
N GLN A 39 3.21 14.19 -6.98
CA GLN A 39 4.03 13.44 -6.04
C GLN A 39 3.25 12.23 -5.50
N TRP A 40 3.98 11.23 -5.01
CA TRP A 40 3.40 10.14 -4.23
C TRP A 40 3.12 10.64 -2.82
N GLU A 41 1.94 10.32 -2.31
CA GLU A 41 1.48 10.73 -0.99
C GLU A 41 1.08 9.49 -0.17
N PRO A 42 1.24 9.53 1.16
CA PRO A 42 0.69 8.48 2.03
C PRO A 42 -0.82 8.34 1.81
N HIS A 43 -1.29 7.11 1.66
CA HIS A 43 -2.70 6.81 1.45
C HIS A 43 -3.28 6.04 2.64
N VAL A 44 -4.35 6.54 3.25
CA VAL A 44 -5.06 5.78 4.28
C VAL A 44 -6.03 4.85 3.57
N PRO A 45 -5.87 3.51 3.65
CA PRO A 45 -6.74 2.58 2.96
C PRO A 45 -8.12 2.52 3.60
N ASP A 46 -9.16 2.61 2.77
CA ASP A 46 -10.54 2.29 3.12
C ASP A 46 -10.83 0.78 2.99
N ASP A 47 -12.06 0.37 3.26
CA ASP A 47 -12.46 -1.04 3.18
C ASP A 47 -12.39 -1.61 1.76
N GLU A 48 -12.62 -0.78 0.74
CA GLU A 48 -12.53 -1.20 -0.66
C GLU A 48 -11.08 -1.45 -1.06
N ASP A 49 -10.15 -0.59 -0.63
CA ASP A 49 -8.72 -0.74 -0.86
C ASP A 49 -8.18 -2.01 -0.18
N ARG A 50 -8.61 -2.28 1.06
CA ARG A 50 -8.25 -3.50 1.81
C ARG A 50 -8.74 -4.74 1.08
N ALA A 51 -10.02 -4.76 0.69
CA ALA A 51 -10.60 -5.85 -0.07
C ALA A 51 -9.89 -6.05 -1.42
N ARG A 52 -9.51 -4.94 -2.07
CA ARG A 52 -8.80 -4.98 -3.36
C ARG A 52 -7.41 -5.57 -3.24
N LEU A 53 -6.66 -5.21 -2.20
CA LEU A 53 -5.35 -5.81 -1.92
C LEU A 53 -5.46 -7.33 -1.75
N VAL A 54 -6.40 -7.80 -0.92
CA VAL A 54 -6.60 -9.23 -0.68
C VAL A 54 -6.99 -9.94 -1.97
N TYR A 55 -7.87 -9.36 -2.79
CA TYR A 55 -8.26 -9.90 -4.09
C TYR A 55 -7.08 -10.02 -5.07
N GLU A 56 -6.24 -8.99 -5.19
CA GLU A 56 -5.07 -9.04 -6.07
C GLU A 56 -4.00 -10.01 -5.57
N ALA A 57 -3.85 -10.17 -4.24
CA ALA A 57 -2.98 -11.15 -3.63
C ALA A 57 -3.48 -12.59 -3.89
N ASP A 58 -4.78 -12.85 -3.75
CA ASP A 58 -5.37 -14.17 -4.00
C ASP A 58 -5.10 -14.65 -5.43
N LYS A 59 -5.23 -13.75 -6.42
CA LYS A 59 -4.91 -14.04 -7.82
C LYS A 59 -3.45 -14.44 -8.05
N ARG A 60 -2.53 -14.11 -7.14
CA ARG A 60 -1.11 -14.47 -7.25
C ARG A 60 -0.80 -15.88 -6.73
N LEU A 61 -1.67 -16.47 -5.90
CA LEU A 61 -1.52 -17.84 -5.39
C LEU A 61 -1.48 -18.91 -6.48
N PRO A 62 -2.47 -19.03 -7.39
CA PRO A 62 -2.45 -20.07 -8.43
C PRO A 62 -1.30 -19.87 -9.42
N ARG A 63 -0.80 -18.64 -9.54
CA ARG A 63 0.36 -18.27 -10.37
C ARG A 63 1.70 -18.52 -9.68
N ARG A 64 1.68 -18.92 -8.40
CA ARG A 64 2.87 -19.12 -7.55
C ARG A 64 3.78 -17.89 -7.49
N LEU A 65 3.20 -16.69 -7.65
CA LEU A 65 3.92 -15.42 -7.49
C LEU A 65 4.07 -15.04 -6.01
N ILE A 66 3.23 -15.61 -5.15
CA ILE A 66 3.33 -15.55 -3.70
C ILE A 66 3.02 -16.94 -3.11
N THR A 67 3.54 -17.20 -1.91
CA THR A 67 3.22 -18.40 -1.12
C THR A 67 1.95 -18.18 -0.29
N GLN A 68 1.34 -19.27 0.18
CA GLN A 68 0.19 -19.19 1.11
C GLN A 68 0.53 -18.36 2.36
N LYS A 69 1.72 -18.56 2.94
CA LYS A 69 2.18 -17.79 4.09
C LYS A 69 2.25 -16.29 3.81
N GLN A 70 2.74 -15.89 2.64
CA GLN A 70 2.79 -14.48 2.24
C GLN A 70 1.39 -13.92 2.03
N PHE A 71 0.46 -14.70 1.48
CA PHE A 71 -0.93 -14.28 1.33
C PHE A 71 -1.61 -14.05 2.70
N ASP A 72 -1.46 -14.98 3.63
CA ASP A 72 -2.02 -14.85 4.99
C ASP A 72 -1.43 -13.64 5.72
N GLU A 73 -0.14 -13.37 5.52
CA GLU A 73 0.53 -12.17 6.03
C GLU A 73 -0.02 -10.89 5.41
N ILE A 74 -0.22 -10.85 4.08
CA ILE A 74 -0.85 -9.70 3.39
C ILE A 74 -2.25 -9.45 3.94
N LYS A 75 -3.05 -10.51 4.13
CA LYS A 75 -4.40 -10.40 4.69
C LYS A 75 -4.36 -9.79 6.10
N ARG A 76 -3.51 -10.31 6.99
CA ARG A 76 -3.33 -9.75 8.34
C ARG A 76 -2.88 -8.29 8.30
N LEU A 77 -1.90 -7.94 7.46
CA LEU A 77 -1.39 -6.57 7.35
C LEU A 77 -2.44 -5.61 6.76
N SER A 78 -3.32 -6.11 5.90
CA SER A 78 -4.42 -5.31 5.33
C SER A 78 -5.42 -4.82 6.38
N GLU A 79 -5.45 -5.41 7.58
CA GLU A 79 -6.33 -4.99 8.68
C GLU A 79 -5.74 -3.83 9.49
N ASN A 80 -4.46 -3.50 9.29
CA ASN A 80 -3.80 -2.40 10.00
C ASN A 80 -4.40 -1.04 9.62
N THR A 81 -4.57 -0.16 10.60
CA THR A 81 -5.06 1.20 10.37
C THR A 81 -3.93 2.13 9.89
N GLY A 82 -4.27 3.09 9.03
CA GLY A 82 -3.34 4.10 8.52
C GLY A 82 -2.49 3.63 7.33
N PRO A 83 -1.62 4.51 6.79
CA PRO A 83 -0.82 4.22 5.61
C PRO A 83 0.34 3.24 5.85
N GLY A 84 0.54 2.83 7.11
CA GLY A 84 1.67 2.01 7.56
C GLY A 84 2.94 2.82 7.78
N ALA A 85 4.09 2.13 7.86
CA ALA A 85 5.40 2.76 8.05
C ALA A 85 5.88 3.40 6.74
N THR A 86 5.29 4.54 6.38
CA THR A 86 5.55 5.20 5.11
C THR A 86 7.02 5.62 5.00
N THR A 87 7.76 5.03 4.06
CA THR A 87 9.16 5.38 3.78
C THR A 87 9.29 6.71 3.04
N LEU A 88 8.19 7.24 2.48
CA LEU A 88 8.07 8.61 1.96
C LEU A 88 8.43 9.69 3.01
N GLY A 89 8.55 9.32 4.28
CA GLY A 89 8.86 10.18 5.41
C GLY A 89 10.20 9.92 6.08
N ARG A 90 11.29 9.57 5.36
CA ARG A 90 12.64 9.80 5.96
C ARG A 90 13.01 11.29 5.91
N LYS A 91 12.17 12.16 6.48
CA LYS A 91 12.74 13.28 7.24
C LYS A 91 13.24 12.67 8.53
N ARG A 92 14.55 12.44 8.61
CA ARG A 92 15.22 12.37 9.91
C ARG A 92 14.71 13.59 10.68
N ALA A 93 13.98 13.40 11.77
CA ALA A 93 13.92 14.42 12.79
C ALA A 93 15.38 14.61 13.22
N GLY A 94 16.03 15.63 12.69
CA GLY A 94 17.28 16.11 13.26
C GLY A 94 16.98 16.48 14.70
N PRO A 95 17.87 16.19 15.66
CA PRO A 95 17.66 16.61 17.03
C PRO A 95 17.45 18.12 17.03
N SER A 96 16.27 18.56 17.50
CA SER A 96 16.07 19.94 17.91
C SER A 96 17.02 20.18 19.08
N SER A 97 18.13 20.87 18.82
CA SER A 97 18.90 21.51 19.87
C SER A 97 18.30 22.89 20.14
N ASP A 98 18.16 23.14 21.43
CA ASP A 98 17.90 24.40 22.14
C ASP A 98 18.65 25.61 21.54
#